data_AF-A0A2L0B7J8-F1
#
_entry.id   AF-A0A2L0B7J8-F1
#
_cell.length_a   1.000
_cell.length_b   1.000
_cell.length_c   1.000
_cell.angle_alpha   90.00
_cell.angle_beta   90.00
_cell.angle_gamma   90.00
#
_symmetry.space_group_name_H-M   'P 1'
#
loop_
_entity.id
_entity.type
_entity.pdbx_description
1 polymer ?
#
loop_
_entity_poly.entity_id
_entity_poly.type
_entity_poly.pdbx_seq_one_letter_code
_entity_poly.pdbx_strand_id
1 'polypeptide(L)'
;VKVNFCANSPCQNGGICKTIDAGHKCICPEGFYGKNCEFSGYDCDSNPCENNGICRITEGGGYTCECIPGTSGTNCEIDSLNECDSNPCQHPDAMCQDKLGDYICFCPPKHTGKNCELFDPKFPGGLGIPVNVKQDLDINVFYARDLEIQRQQCIQNNCPAKRHDRKCDEECNTYACDFDGNDCSLGINPWANCTAPIKCWEVFMDGVCNIECNNPQCLFDGRDCEKSLQPCNPIYDAYCQKHYANGHCDYGCNNAEC
;
A
#
# COMPACT_ATOMS: atom_id res chain seq x y z
N VAL A 1 50.76 -3.53 18.04
CA VAL A 1 49.38 -3.14 18.45
C VAL A 1 48.45 -4.25 18.02
N LYS A 2 47.75 -4.93 18.94
CA LYS A 2 46.68 -5.87 18.58
C LYS A 2 45.43 -5.04 18.27
N VAL A 3 45.04 -4.97 17.00
CA VAL A 3 43.82 -4.25 16.58
C VAL A 3 42.63 -5.18 16.84
N ASN A 4 41.67 -4.75 17.65
CA ASN A 4 40.42 -5.47 17.84
C ASN A 4 39.41 -5.00 16.80
N PHE A 5 39.30 -5.75 15.71
CA PHE A 5 38.40 -5.44 14.61
C PHE A 5 36.90 -5.54 14.98
N CYS A 6 36.55 -6.11 16.15
CA CYS A 6 35.17 -6.18 16.65
C CYS A 6 34.80 -5.02 17.59
N ALA A 7 35.71 -4.09 17.88
CA ALA A 7 35.48 -3.03 18.88
C ALA A 7 34.34 -2.06 18.52
N ASN A 8 34.03 -1.91 17.23
CA ASN A 8 32.95 -1.04 16.73
C ASN A 8 31.72 -1.81 16.27
N SER A 9 31.54 -3.06 16.71
CA SER A 9 30.39 -3.91 16.35
C SER A 9 30.11 -3.93 14.84
N PRO A 10 31.06 -4.34 13.99
CA PRO A 10 30.91 -4.27 12.54
C PRO A 10 29.85 -5.22 11.97
N CYS A 11 29.41 -6.23 12.74
CA CYS A 11 28.38 -7.17 12.33
C CYS A 11 26.99 -6.61 12.66
N GLN A 12 26.14 -6.50 11.64
CA GLN A 12 24.77 -6.00 11.71
C GLN A 12 23.80 -7.15 11.99
N ASN A 13 22.53 -6.83 12.24
CA ASN A 13 21.42 -7.79 12.32
C ASN A 13 21.64 -8.98 13.27
N GLY A 14 22.31 -8.75 14.41
CA GLY A 14 22.56 -9.80 15.40
C GLY A 14 23.72 -10.76 15.05
N GLY A 15 24.53 -10.44 14.04
CA GLY A 15 25.73 -11.23 13.69
C GLY A 15 26.80 -11.26 14.79
N ILE A 16 27.39 -12.43 15.00
CA ILE A 16 28.45 -12.64 16.01
C ILE A 16 29.80 -12.31 15.39
N CYS A 17 30.48 -11.29 15.92
CA CYS A 17 31.82 -10.89 15.45
C CYS A 17 32.92 -11.78 16.03
N LYS A 18 33.81 -12.30 15.16
CA LYS A 18 35.04 -12.99 15.54
C LYS A 18 36.25 -12.31 14.92
N THR A 19 37.28 -12.07 15.72
CA THR A 19 38.58 -11.55 15.23
C THR A 19 39.36 -12.68 14.55
N ILE A 20 39.97 -12.39 13.40
CA ILE A 20 40.84 -13.30 12.65
C ILE A 20 42.18 -12.61 12.36
N ASP A 21 43.19 -13.37 11.92
CA ASP A 21 44.57 -12.87 11.73
C ASP A 21 44.70 -11.64 10.80
N ALA A 22 43.71 -11.43 9.93
CA ALA A 22 43.66 -10.30 8.99
C ALA A 22 42.31 -9.55 9.00
N GLY A 23 41.64 -9.39 10.16
CA GLY A 23 40.45 -8.55 10.28
C GLY A 23 39.38 -9.11 11.22
N HIS A 24 38.11 -8.96 10.82
CA HIS A 24 36.96 -9.58 11.47
C HIS A 24 36.22 -10.50 10.50
N LYS A 25 35.54 -11.50 11.06
CA LYS A 25 34.58 -12.36 10.38
C LYS A 25 33.27 -12.31 11.17
N CYS A 26 32.17 -11.99 10.50
CA CYS A 26 30.85 -12.08 11.08
C CYS A 26 30.27 -13.48 10.86
N ILE A 27 29.68 -14.05 11.90
CA ILE A 27 28.83 -15.24 11.80
C ILE A 27 27.40 -14.71 11.78
N CYS A 28 26.74 -14.83 10.63
CA CYS A 28 25.40 -14.31 10.44
C CYS A 28 24.35 -15.26 10.99
N PRO A 29 23.27 -14.75 11.61
CA PRO A 29 22.09 -15.54 11.94
C PRO A 29 21.42 -16.07 10.67
N GLU A 30 20.58 -17.07 10.83
CA GLU A 30 19.79 -17.63 9.72
C GLU A 30 18.97 -16.53 9.02
N GLY A 31 19.01 -16.49 7.68
CA GLY A 31 18.36 -15.45 6.87
C GLY A 31 19.20 -14.20 6.58
N PHE A 32 20.42 -14.10 7.12
CA PHE A 32 21.32 -12.96 6.88
C PHE A 32 22.64 -13.40 6.27
N TYR A 33 23.18 -12.56 5.39
CA TYR A 33 24.44 -12.81 4.68
C TYR A 33 25.16 -11.51 4.35
N GLY A 34 26.31 -11.62 3.68
CA GLY A 34 27.22 -10.51 3.47
C GLY A 34 28.43 -10.55 4.42
N LYS A 35 29.37 -9.62 4.21
CA LYS A 35 30.63 -9.59 4.97
C LYS A 35 30.41 -9.23 6.44
N ASN A 36 29.40 -8.41 6.68
CA ASN A 36 28.99 -7.82 7.94
C ASN A 36 27.56 -8.21 8.34
N CYS A 37 26.94 -9.21 7.69
CA CYS A 37 25.52 -9.55 7.87
C CYS A 37 24.57 -8.38 7.53
N GLU A 38 25.01 -7.51 6.61
CA GLU A 38 24.32 -6.32 6.15
C GLU A 38 23.15 -6.64 5.20
N PHE A 39 23.15 -7.82 4.62
CA PHE A 39 22.07 -8.29 3.77
C PHE A 39 21.16 -9.19 4.59
N SER A 40 19.90 -8.82 4.62
CA SER A 40 18.79 -9.62 5.10
C SER A 40 17.93 -9.92 3.90
N GLY A 41 17.70 -11.19 3.63
CA GLY A 41 16.60 -11.53 2.76
C GLY A 41 16.78 -12.79 1.97
N TYR A 42 15.68 -13.51 1.81
CA TYR A 42 15.65 -14.60 0.87
C TYR A 42 15.62 -14.02 -0.55
N ASP A 43 16.02 -14.80 -1.56
CA ASP A 43 16.13 -14.33 -2.96
C ASP A 43 14.82 -13.76 -3.55
N CYS A 44 13.68 -14.00 -2.88
CA CYS A 44 12.37 -13.47 -3.23
C CYS A 44 12.06 -12.07 -2.69
N ASP A 45 12.84 -11.52 -1.77
CA ASP A 45 12.53 -10.23 -1.12
C ASP A 45 12.66 -9.03 -2.07
N SER A 46 13.38 -9.21 -3.18
CA SER A 46 13.45 -8.23 -4.27
C SER A 46 12.27 -8.32 -5.25
N ASN A 47 11.29 -9.19 -4.98
CA ASN A 47 10.16 -9.51 -5.87
C ASN A 47 10.60 -9.75 -7.32
N PRO A 48 11.50 -10.71 -7.58
CA PRO A 48 12.08 -10.90 -8.92
C PRO A 48 11.08 -11.47 -9.94
N CYS A 49 9.96 -12.04 -9.49
CA CYS A 49 8.92 -12.57 -10.35
C CYS A 49 7.94 -11.47 -10.75
N GLU A 50 7.80 -11.24 -12.04
CA GLU A 50 6.87 -10.28 -12.63
C GLU A 50 5.45 -10.87 -12.76
N ASN A 51 4.48 -10.02 -13.07
CA ASN A 51 3.10 -10.39 -13.44
C ASN A 51 2.44 -11.37 -12.45
N ASN A 52 2.57 -11.07 -11.16
CA ASN A 52 2.00 -11.87 -10.06
C ASN A 52 2.53 -13.32 -10.00
N GLY A 53 3.68 -13.61 -10.61
CA GLY A 53 4.36 -14.88 -10.45
C GLY A 53 4.74 -15.13 -8.99
N ILE A 54 4.61 -16.38 -8.53
CA ILE A 54 4.92 -16.75 -7.15
C ILE A 54 6.40 -17.06 -7.04
N CYS A 55 7.13 -16.26 -6.26
CA CYS A 55 8.53 -16.51 -6.00
C CYS A 55 8.72 -17.62 -4.96
N ARG A 56 9.57 -18.61 -5.28
CA ARG A 56 9.97 -19.68 -4.36
C ARG A 56 11.47 -19.72 -4.21
N ILE A 57 11.92 -19.91 -2.97
CA ILE A 57 13.33 -20.03 -2.63
C ILE A 57 13.77 -21.47 -2.87
N THR A 58 14.97 -21.64 -3.44
CA THR A 58 15.54 -22.96 -3.73
C THR A 58 16.46 -23.44 -2.61
N GLU A 59 16.49 -24.75 -2.36
CA GLU A 59 17.29 -25.37 -1.26
C GLU A 59 18.81 -25.15 -1.41
N GLY A 60 19.29 -24.79 -2.61
CA GLY A 60 20.70 -24.52 -2.92
C GLY A 60 21.12 -23.05 -2.88
N GLY A 61 20.19 -22.13 -2.53
CA GLY A 61 20.34 -20.69 -2.72
C GLY A 61 19.92 -20.25 -4.13
N GLY A 62 19.24 -19.11 -4.23
CA GLY A 62 18.57 -18.62 -5.44
C GLY A 62 17.04 -18.75 -5.35
N TYR A 63 16.35 -18.19 -6.35
CA TYR A 63 14.89 -18.25 -6.48
C TYR A 63 14.45 -18.96 -7.75
N THR A 64 13.19 -19.37 -7.79
CA THR A 64 12.45 -19.77 -8.98
C THR A 64 11.09 -19.08 -8.99
N CYS A 65 10.63 -18.67 -10.17
CA CYS A 65 9.30 -18.10 -10.34
C CYS A 65 8.31 -19.16 -10.84
N GLU A 66 7.21 -19.33 -10.11
CA GLU A 66 6.05 -20.07 -10.60
C GLU A 66 5.13 -19.10 -11.32
N CYS A 67 5.14 -19.18 -12.65
CA CYS A 67 4.38 -18.28 -13.50
C CYS A 67 2.89 -18.60 -13.50
N ILE A 68 2.08 -17.54 -13.49
CA ILE A 68 0.64 -17.69 -13.65
C ILE A 68 0.30 -18.17 -15.06
N PRO A 69 -0.86 -18.83 -15.27
CA PRO A 69 -1.30 -19.22 -16.60
C PRO A 69 -1.26 -18.03 -17.57
N GLY A 70 -0.73 -18.24 -18.77
CA GLY A 70 -0.55 -17.18 -19.76
C GLY A 70 0.82 -16.51 -19.72
N THR A 71 1.61 -16.67 -18.66
CA THR A 71 2.98 -16.15 -18.57
C THR A 71 4.06 -17.24 -18.58
N SER A 72 5.25 -16.89 -19.04
CA SER A 72 6.43 -17.77 -19.09
C SER A 72 7.72 -16.96 -18.98
N GLY A 73 8.88 -17.61 -18.97
CA GLY A 73 10.19 -16.95 -18.79
C GLY A 73 10.81 -17.27 -17.44
N THR A 74 11.99 -16.68 -17.16
CA THR A 74 12.68 -16.94 -15.88
C THR A 74 12.00 -16.20 -14.73
N ASN A 75 11.46 -15.01 -15.03
CA ASN A 75 10.80 -14.10 -14.13
C ASN A 75 9.33 -13.89 -14.51
N CYS A 76 8.75 -14.76 -15.34
CA CYS A 76 7.37 -14.62 -15.86
C CYS A 76 7.15 -13.37 -16.74
N GLU A 77 8.19 -12.97 -17.47
CA GLU A 77 8.25 -11.78 -18.31
C GLU A 77 7.71 -11.98 -19.75
N ILE A 78 7.47 -13.23 -20.16
CA ILE A 78 7.10 -13.60 -21.54
C ILE A 78 5.61 -13.92 -21.61
N ASP A 79 4.92 -13.27 -22.54
CA ASP A 79 3.53 -13.56 -22.86
C ASP A 79 3.43 -14.82 -23.69
N SER A 80 2.69 -15.81 -23.18
CA SER A 80 2.56 -17.13 -23.80
C SER A 80 1.14 -17.45 -24.24
N LEU A 81 0.16 -16.60 -23.91
CA LEU A 81 -1.24 -16.79 -24.27
C LEU A 81 -1.89 -15.43 -24.54
N ASN A 82 -2.55 -15.28 -25.69
CA ASN A 82 -3.40 -14.13 -25.92
C ASN A 82 -4.80 -14.41 -25.34
N GLU A 83 -5.16 -13.80 -24.22
CA GLU A 83 -6.45 -14.06 -23.57
C GLU A 83 -7.64 -13.51 -24.39
N CYS A 84 -7.40 -12.52 -25.26
CA CYS A 84 -8.44 -11.97 -26.14
C CYS A 84 -8.92 -12.94 -27.23
N ASP A 85 -8.15 -13.96 -27.58
CA ASP A 85 -8.57 -14.99 -28.56
C ASP A 85 -9.83 -15.75 -28.11
N SER A 86 -10.07 -15.80 -26.80
CA SER A 86 -11.28 -16.41 -26.22
C SER A 86 -12.54 -15.54 -26.28
N ASN A 87 -12.43 -14.31 -26.80
CA ASN A 87 -13.48 -13.27 -26.78
C ASN A 87 -14.12 -13.07 -25.40
N PRO A 88 -13.32 -12.70 -24.37
CA PRO A 88 -13.82 -12.65 -23.00
C PRO A 88 -14.75 -11.47 -22.71
N CYS A 89 -14.68 -10.38 -23.50
CA CYS A 89 -15.55 -9.21 -23.34
C CYS A 89 -16.96 -9.52 -23.86
N GLN A 90 -17.97 -9.44 -22.99
CA GLN A 90 -19.33 -9.97 -23.25
C GLN A 90 -20.15 -9.18 -24.28
N HIS A 91 -19.70 -7.98 -24.65
CA HIS A 91 -20.42 -7.10 -25.56
C HIS A 91 -19.73 -7.03 -26.93
N PRO A 92 -20.48 -7.05 -28.04
CA PRO A 92 -19.91 -7.00 -29.38
C PRO A 92 -19.19 -5.68 -29.68
N ASP A 93 -19.61 -4.60 -29.02
CA ASP A 93 -19.00 -3.28 -29.13
C ASP A 93 -17.83 -3.09 -28.16
N ALA A 94 -17.50 -4.11 -27.34
CA ALA A 94 -16.36 -4.05 -26.44
C ALA A 94 -15.08 -4.45 -27.17
N MET A 95 -14.02 -3.68 -26.95
CA MET A 95 -12.70 -3.96 -27.53
C MET A 95 -11.84 -4.69 -26.50
N CYS A 96 -11.33 -5.87 -26.85
CA CYS A 96 -10.36 -6.59 -26.02
C CYS A 96 -8.94 -6.16 -26.37
N GLN A 97 -8.14 -5.86 -25.36
CA GLN A 97 -6.72 -5.63 -25.48
C GLN A 97 -5.95 -6.63 -24.63
N ASP A 98 -5.10 -7.39 -25.29
CA ASP A 98 -4.21 -8.38 -24.70
C ASP A 98 -3.17 -7.74 -23.78
N LYS A 99 -2.86 -8.42 -22.67
CA LYS A 99 -1.83 -8.03 -21.71
C LYS A 99 -1.07 -9.29 -21.27
N LEU A 100 0.11 -9.06 -20.73
CA LEU A 100 0.97 -10.12 -20.25
C LEU A 100 0.29 -10.89 -19.10
N GLY A 101 -0.24 -12.08 -19.40
CA GLY A 101 -0.95 -12.93 -18.43
C GLY A 101 -2.35 -12.45 -18.01
N ASP A 102 -2.92 -11.46 -18.71
CA ASP A 102 -4.27 -10.98 -18.47
C ASP A 102 -4.81 -10.23 -19.70
N TYR A 103 -6.03 -9.71 -19.64
CA TYR A 103 -6.58 -8.86 -20.69
C TYR A 103 -7.37 -7.71 -20.09
N ILE A 104 -7.61 -6.72 -20.95
CA ILE A 104 -8.41 -5.56 -20.64
C ILE A 104 -9.55 -5.45 -21.64
N CYS A 105 -10.78 -5.28 -21.14
CA CYS A 105 -11.93 -4.93 -21.96
C CYS A 105 -12.21 -3.43 -21.91
N PHE A 106 -12.38 -2.81 -23.07
CA PHE A 106 -12.96 -1.47 -23.19
C PHE A 106 -14.46 -1.63 -23.44
N CYS A 107 -15.24 -1.33 -22.41
CA CYS A 107 -16.66 -1.57 -22.34
C CYS A 107 -17.49 -0.41 -22.94
N PRO A 108 -18.66 -0.73 -23.52
CA PRO A 108 -19.58 0.29 -24.01
C PRO A 108 -20.22 1.09 -22.86
N PRO A 109 -20.85 2.25 -23.16
CA PRO A 109 -21.57 3.03 -22.16
C PRO A 109 -22.58 2.17 -21.40
N LYS A 110 -22.69 2.43 -20.11
CA LYS A 110 -23.52 1.71 -19.15
C LYS A 110 -23.09 0.29 -18.80
N HIS A 111 -22.00 -0.21 -19.36
CA HIS A 111 -21.47 -1.54 -19.06
C HIS A 111 -20.04 -1.44 -18.54
N THR A 112 -19.73 -2.11 -17.43
CA THR A 112 -18.43 -2.11 -16.75
C THR A 112 -18.13 -3.51 -16.19
N GLY A 113 -17.10 -3.69 -15.38
CA GLY A 113 -16.60 -5.02 -14.98
C GLY A 113 -15.44 -5.49 -15.84
N LYS A 114 -14.76 -6.57 -15.43
CA LYS A 114 -13.56 -7.08 -16.13
C LYS A 114 -13.88 -7.48 -17.57
N ASN A 115 -15.08 -8.02 -17.76
CA ASN A 115 -15.59 -8.58 -19.01
C ASN A 115 -16.78 -7.78 -19.54
N CYS A 116 -17.02 -6.58 -19.02
CA CYS A 116 -18.19 -5.74 -19.31
C CYS A 116 -19.54 -6.33 -18.87
N GLU A 117 -19.52 -7.23 -17.89
CA GLU A 117 -20.67 -7.99 -17.39
C GLU A 117 -21.61 -7.20 -16.45
N LEU A 118 -21.15 -6.05 -15.96
CA LEU A 118 -21.87 -5.25 -14.97
C LEU A 118 -22.57 -4.07 -15.62
N PHE A 119 -23.78 -3.75 -15.18
CA PHE A 119 -24.53 -2.59 -15.67
C PHE A 119 -24.45 -1.42 -14.68
N ASP A 120 -23.92 -0.28 -15.12
CA ASP A 120 -23.89 0.98 -14.37
C ASP A 120 -24.48 2.12 -15.22
N PRO A 121 -25.69 2.62 -14.92
CA PRO A 121 -26.34 3.69 -15.69
C PRO A 121 -25.51 4.97 -15.86
N LYS A 122 -24.54 5.22 -14.99
CA LYS A 122 -23.71 6.43 -14.98
C LYS A 122 -22.36 6.23 -15.67
N PHE A 123 -22.02 5.00 -16.06
CA PHE A 123 -20.73 4.71 -16.70
C PHE A 123 -20.72 5.21 -18.15
N PRO A 124 -19.81 6.12 -18.53
CA PRO A 124 -19.77 6.71 -19.86
C PRO A 124 -19.22 5.77 -20.94
N GLY A 125 -18.70 4.60 -20.57
CA GLY A 125 -17.94 3.70 -21.46
C GLY A 125 -16.43 3.90 -21.25
N GLY A 126 -15.63 2.91 -21.66
CA GLY A 126 -14.17 2.94 -21.51
C GLY A 126 -13.64 1.71 -20.77
N LEU A 127 -12.54 1.86 -20.03
CA LEU A 127 -11.88 0.75 -19.35
C LEU A 127 -12.84 0.03 -18.38
N GLY A 128 -13.04 -1.28 -18.56
CA GLY A 128 -13.83 -2.10 -17.65
C GLY A 128 -13.15 -2.21 -16.29
N ILE A 129 -13.82 -1.71 -15.24
CA ILE A 129 -13.26 -1.74 -13.87
C ILE A 129 -13.88 -2.93 -13.14
N PRO A 130 -13.10 -3.93 -12.71
CA PRO A 130 -13.63 -5.03 -11.91
C PRO A 130 -14.06 -4.51 -10.53
N VAL A 131 -15.22 -4.93 -10.03
CA VAL A 131 -15.74 -4.53 -8.71
C VAL A 131 -14.84 -5.01 -7.56
N ASN A 132 -13.97 -6.00 -7.82
CA ASN A 132 -12.94 -6.46 -6.88
C ASN A 132 -11.69 -5.56 -6.82
N VAL A 133 -11.57 -4.50 -7.63
CA VAL A 133 -10.42 -3.56 -7.60
C VAL A 133 -10.61 -2.43 -6.57
N LYS A 134 -11.44 -2.64 -5.54
CA LYS A 134 -11.33 -1.86 -4.30
C LYS A 134 -10.20 -2.35 -3.39
N GLN A 135 -9.44 -3.38 -3.77
CA GLN A 135 -8.39 -3.93 -2.91
C GLN A 135 -6.94 -3.78 -3.39
N ASP A 136 -6.65 -3.39 -4.64
CA ASP A 136 -5.24 -3.27 -5.11
C ASP A 136 -4.97 -2.06 -6.03
N LEU A 137 -5.68 -0.95 -5.84
CA LEU A 137 -5.12 0.35 -6.24
C LEU A 137 -4.28 0.81 -5.07
N ASP A 138 -3.02 1.18 -5.30
CA ASP A 138 -2.25 1.97 -4.35
C ASP A 138 -3.10 3.19 -3.96
N ILE A 139 -3.74 3.09 -2.81
CA ILE A 139 -4.76 4.01 -2.31
C ILE A 139 -4.20 5.43 -2.31
N ASN A 140 -2.89 5.55 -2.08
CA ASN A 140 -2.18 6.81 -2.08
C ASN A 140 -2.15 7.47 -3.46
N VAL A 141 -1.98 6.71 -4.54
CA VAL A 141 -1.98 7.25 -5.91
C VAL A 141 -3.39 7.65 -6.35
N PHE A 142 -4.40 6.86 -6.00
CA PHE A 142 -5.80 7.19 -6.29
C PHE A 142 -6.23 8.44 -5.50
N TYR A 143 -5.94 8.49 -4.20
CA TYR A 143 -6.26 9.62 -3.34
C TYR A 143 -5.53 10.89 -3.79
N ALA A 144 -4.25 10.79 -4.17
CA ALA A 144 -3.49 11.92 -4.70
C ALA A 144 -4.09 12.47 -6.00
N ARG A 145 -4.53 11.59 -6.93
CA ARG A 145 -5.18 12.03 -8.17
C ARG A 145 -6.56 12.63 -7.93
N ASP A 146 -7.36 12.02 -7.05
CA ASP A 146 -8.68 12.54 -6.68
C ASP A 146 -8.55 13.92 -6.01
N LEU A 147 -7.59 14.08 -5.09
CA LEU A 147 -7.30 15.35 -4.43
C LEU A 147 -6.89 16.44 -5.43
N GLU A 148 -6.08 16.11 -6.44
CA GLU A 148 -5.70 17.05 -7.50
C GLU A 148 -6.92 17.47 -8.34
N ILE A 149 -7.80 16.53 -8.69
CA ILE A 149 -9.05 16.83 -9.41
C ILE A 149 -9.94 17.76 -8.59
N GLN A 150 -10.11 17.47 -7.29
CA GLN A 150 -10.90 18.30 -6.39
C GLN A 150 -10.32 19.72 -6.25
N ARG A 151 -8.99 19.88 -6.18
CA ARG A 151 -8.34 21.21 -6.18
C ARG A 151 -8.64 22.01 -7.45
N GLN A 152 -8.61 21.37 -8.62
CA GLN A 152 -8.98 22.03 -9.88
C GLN A 152 -10.45 22.46 -9.89
N GLN A 153 -11.34 21.64 -9.33
CA GLN A 153 -12.76 21.98 -9.18
C GLN A 153 -12.97 23.18 -8.23
N CYS A 154 -12.19 23.30 -7.14
CA CYS A 154 -12.26 24.47 -6.26
C CYS A 154 -11.95 25.78 -7.02
N ILE A 155 -10.95 25.74 -7.91
CA ILE A 155 -10.56 26.88 -8.75
C ILE A 155 -11.66 27.18 -9.77
N GLN A 156 -12.20 26.15 -10.43
CA GLN A 156 -13.25 26.28 -11.43
C GLN A 156 -14.56 26.84 -10.83
N ASN A 157 -14.91 26.41 -9.63
CA ASN A 157 -16.12 26.84 -8.91
C ASN A 157 -15.94 28.19 -8.18
N ASN A 158 -14.75 28.79 -8.28
CA ASN A 158 -14.38 30.04 -7.63
C ASN A 158 -14.59 30.03 -6.10
N CYS A 159 -14.33 28.87 -5.46
CA CYS A 159 -14.46 28.68 -4.02
C CYS A 159 -13.62 29.66 -3.16
N PRO A 160 -12.43 30.13 -3.58
CA PRO A 160 -11.67 31.13 -2.82
C PRO A 160 -12.39 32.48 -2.63
N ALA A 161 -13.38 32.82 -3.47
CA ALA A 161 -14.18 34.02 -3.32
C ALA A 161 -15.43 33.81 -2.44
N LYS A 162 -15.79 32.55 -2.19
CA LYS A 162 -16.99 32.13 -1.44
C LYS A 162 -16.69 31.78 0.02
N ARG A 163 -15.46 31.34 0.31
CA ARG A 163 -15.01 31.05 1.68
C ARG A 163 -15.28 32.19 2.69
N HIS A 164 -15.65 31.81 3.91
CA HIS A 164 -15.89 32.67 5.08
C HIS A 164 -17.06 33.65 4.93
N ASP A 165 -18.00 33.36 4.03
CA ASP A 165 -19.21 34.15 3.84
C ASP A 165 -20.37 33.69 4.76
N ARG A 166 -20.12 32.66 5.59
CA ARG A 166 -21.06 32.02 6.53
C ARG A 166 -22.22 31.31 5.85
N LYS A 167 -22.08 31.02 4.57
CA LYS A 167 -23.02 30.22 3.79
C LYS A 167 -22.26 29.00 3.31
N CYS A 168 -22.80 27.81 3.58
CA CYS A 168 -22.21 26.60 3.05
C CYS A 168 -22.57 26.46 1.57
N ASP A 169 -21.60 26.67 0.68
CA ASP A 169 -21.70 26.34 -0.73
C ASP A 169 -21.31 24.87 -0.96
N GLU A 170 -22.30 24.03 -1.27
CA GLU A 170 -22.11 22.58 -1.39
C GLU A 170 -21.08 22.20 -2.47
N GLU A 171 -20.95 22.99 -3.54
CA GLU A 171 -19.93 22.80 -4.56
C GLU A 171 -18.49 23.05 -4.09
N CYS A 172 -18.33 23.71 -2.93
CA CYS A 172 -17.06 24.00 -2.26
C CYS A 172 -16.90 23.17 -0.97
N ASN A 173 -17.86 22.31 -0.64
CA ASN A 173 -17.84 21.44 0.53
C ASN A 173 -17.01 20.16 0.29
N THR A 174 -15.75 20.34 -0.09
CA THR A 174 -14.78 19.24 -0.24
C THR A 174 -13.57 19.50 0.62
N TYR A 175 -12.83 18.44 0.97
CA TYR A 175 -11.59 18.57 1.73
C TYR A 175 -10.57 19.47 1.01
N ALA A 176 -10.46 19.36 -0.32
CA ALA A 176 -9.56 20.18 -1.12
C ALA A 176 -9.90 21.69 -1.14
N CYS A 177 -11.15 22.05 -0.83
CA CYS A 177 -11.62 23.44 -0.74
C CYS A 177 -11.73 23.93 0.72
N ASP A 178 -11.10 23.24 1.68
CA ASP A 178 -11.19 23.53 3.12
C ASP A 178 -12.63 23.55 3.65
N PHE A 179 -13.52 22.72 3.11
CA PHE A 179 -14.94 22.69 3.46
C PHE A 179 -15.61 24.08 3.36
N ASP A 180 -15.38 24.75 2.23
CA ASP A 180 -15.79 26.13 1.97
C ASP A 180 -15.22 27.13 2.99
N GLY A 181 -13.93 26.98 3.31
CA GLY A 181 -13.29 27.77 4.36
C GLY A 181 -13.89 27.56 5.75
N ASN A 182 -14.38 26.35 6.01
CA ASN A 182 -15.08 25.90 7.21
C ASN A 182 -16.52 26.39 7.39
N ASP A 183 -17.11 27.05 6.39
CA ASP A 183 -18.53 27.41 6.44
C ASP A 183 -19.44 26.17 6.40
N CYS A 184 -18.98 25.06 5.81
CA CYS A 184 -19.70 23.78 5.77
C CYS A 184 -19.33 22.79 6.89
N SER A 185 -18.22 23.00 7.60
CA SER A 185 -17.72 22.10 8.67
C SER A 185 -18.05 22.58 10.08
N LEU A 186 -19.10 23.42 10.22
CA LEU A 186 -19.48 24.09 11.48
C LEU A 186 -18.36 24.98 12.06
N GLY A 187 -17.37 25.39 11.26
CA GLY A 187 -16.25 26.22 11.71
C GLY A 187 -15.18 25.50 12.54
N ILE A 188 -15.15 24.16 12.55
CA ILE A 188 -14.21 23.40 13.39
C ILE A 188 -13.05 22.90 12.54
N ASN A 189 -11.89 23.56 12.67
CA ASN A 189 -10.63 23.04 12.15
C ASN A 189 -10.08 21.98 13.14
N PRO A 190 -10.00 20.68 12.76
CA PRO A 190 -9.48 19.62 13.64
C PRO A 190 -8.04 19.85 14.10
N TRP A 191 -7.25 20.60 13.32
CA TRP A 191 -5.88 21.00 13.60
C TRP A 191 -5.78 22.41 14.19
N ALA A 192 -6.89 23.05 14.60
CA ALA A 192 -6.87 24.39 15.19
C ALA A 192 -5.94 24.51 16.39
N ASN A 193 -5.80 23.42 17.15
CA ASN A 193 -4.94 23.35 18.33
C ASN A 193 -3.56 22.76 18.03
N CYS A 194 -3.30 22.33 16.78
CA CYS A 194 -2.03 21.74 16.38
C CYS A 194 -0.95 22.81 16.28
N THR A 195 0.11 22.69 17.09
CA THR A 195 1.21 23.66 17.15
C THR A 195 2.51 23.15 16.52
N ALA A 196 2.43 22.11 15.68
CA ALA A 196 3.60 21.54 15.05
C ALA A 196 4.29 22.56 14.10
N PRO A 197 5.61 22.43 13.86
CA PRO A 197 6.35 23.31 12.95
C PRO A 197 5.95 23.13 11.49
N ILE A 198 5.45 21.93 11.15
CA ILE A 198 4.96 21.56 9.85
C ILE A 198 3.43 21.53 9.83
N LYS A 199 2.86 21.59 8.64
CA LYS A 199 1.42 21.51 8.43
C LYS A 199 0.97 20.05 8.55
N CYS A 200 0.58 19.63 9.75
CA CYS A 200 0.26 18.23 10.01
C CYS A 200 -0.88 17.65 9.18
N TRP A 201 -1.79 18.48 8.66
CA TRP A 201 -2.83 18.00 7.74
C TRP A 201 -2.29 17.58 6.36
N GLU A 202 -1.06 17.98 5.98
CA GLU A 202 -0.41 17.58 4.72
C GLU A 202 0.32 16.23 4.84
N VAL A 203 0.62 15.79 6.05
CA VAL A 203 1.37 14.54 6.34
C VAL A 203 0.57 13.53 7.18
N PHE A 204 -0.69 13.85 7.49
CA PHE A 204 -1.55 12.99 8.28
C PHE A 204 -1.95 11.72 7.52
N MET A 205 -1.67 10.54 8.08
CA MET A 205 -1.94 9.22 7.48
C MET A 205 -1.19 8.99 6.16
N ASP A 206 0.03 9.53 6.02
CA ASP A 206 0.85 9.35 4.82
C ASP A 206 1.78 8.12 4.90
N GLY A 207 1.77 7.40 6.03
CA GLY A 207 2.59 6.22 6.30
C GLY A 207 4.03 6.53 6.71
N VAL A 208 4.41 7.81 6.81
CA VAL A 208 5.71 8.27 7.30
C VAL A 208 5.52 8.85 8.69
N CYS A 209 6.23 8.32 9.68
CA CYS A 209 6.15 8.88 11.03
C CYS A 209 6.77 10.28 11.11
N ASN A 210 5.93 11.31 11.13
CA ASN A 210 6.28 12.69 11.46
C ASN A 210 6.09 12.92 12.97
N ILE A 211 7.17 12.69 13.71
CA ILE A 211 7.21 12.84 15.18
C ILE A 211 6.71 14.20 15.68
N GLU A 212 6.80 15.25 14.87
CA GLU A 212 6.32 16.60 15.21
C GLU A 212 4.78 16.70 15.21
N CYS A 213 4.12 15.86 14.41
CA CYS A 213 2.67 15.73 14.31
C CYS A 213 2.10 14.63 15.22
N ASN A 214 2.97 13.79 15.81
CA ASN A 214 2.56 12.71 16.71
C ASN A 214 2.23 13.22 18.12
N ASN A 215 1.18 14.02 18.23
CA ASN A 215 0.66 14.52 19.49
C ASN A 215 -0.88 14.63 19.42
N PRO A 216 -1.59 14.68 20.56
CA PRO A 216 -3.05 14.71 20.57
C PRO A 216 -3.66 15.90 19.81
N GLN A 217 -2.99 17.06 19.83
CA GLN A 217 -3.47 18.27 19.19
C GLN A 217 -3.37 18.23 17.65
N CYS A 218 -2.45 17.41 17.15
CA CYS A 218 -2.21 17.16 15.73
C CYS A 218 -2.71 15.76 15.31
N LEU A 219 -3.59 15.15 16.11
CA LEU A 219 -4.27 13.88 15.85
C LEU A 219 -3.32 12.68 15.70
N PHE A 220 -2.23 12.67 16.46
CA PHE A 220 -1.23 11.58 16.51
C PHE A 220 -0.68 11.21 15.14
N ASP A 221 -0.52 12.20 14.25
CA ASP A 221 0.00 11.99 12.90
C ASP A 221 -0.73 10.86 12.16
N GLY A 222 -2.04 10.76 12.34
CA GLY A 222 -2.81 9.71 11.67
C GLY A 222 -2.52 8.29 12.14
N ARG A 223 -1.73 8.12 13.22
CA ARG A 223 -1.17 6.84 13.68
C ARG A 223 0.04 6.35 12.87
N ASP A 224 0.62 7.17 11.99
CA ASP A 224 1.81 6.79 11.20
C ASP A 224 3.04 6.49 12.07
N CYS A 225 3.07 7.07 13.27
CA CYS A 225 4.10 6.83 14.28
C CYS A 225 3.82 5.67 15.23
N GLU A 226 2.62 5.07 15.18
CA GLU A 226 2.42 3.80 15.88
C GLU A 226 3.22 2.74 15.13
N LYS A 227 4.01 1.95 15.87
CA LYS A 227 4.62 0.77 15.26
C LYS A 227 3.49 -0.07 14.70
N SER A 228 3.44 -0.23 13.38
CA SER A 228 2.62 -1.24 12.73
C SER A 228 2.84 -2.54 13.48
N LEU A 229 1.86 -2.90 14.31
CA LEU A 229 1.85 -4.21 14.93
C LEU A 229 1.73 -5.17 13.78
N GLN A 230 2.62 -6.16 13.74
CA GLN A 230 2.51 -7.21 12.74
C GLN A 230 1.08 -7.77 12.82
N PRO A 231 0.44 -8.10 11.69
CA PRO A 231 -0.89 -8.68 11.73
C PRO A 231 -0.92 -9.88 12.67
N CYS A 232 -2.03 -10.05 13.40
CA CYS A 232 -2.24 -11.20 14.29
C CYS A 232 -1.80 -12.47 13.57
N ASN A 233 -1.07 -13.35 14.27
CA ASN A 233 -0.47 -14.54 13.66
C ASN A 233 -1.53 -15.28 12.81
N PRO A 234 -1.31 -15.50 11.49
CA PRO A 234 -2.32 -16.05 10.59
C PRO A 234 -2.88 -17.42 11.02
N ILE A 235 -2.10 -18.18 11.80
CA ILE A 235 -2.52 -19.48 12.36
C ILE A 235 -3.57 -19.31 13.46
N TYR A 236 -3.48 -18.23 14.23
CA TYR A 236 -4.35 -17.95 15.38
C TYR A 236 -5.41 -16.87 15.10
N ASP A 237 -5.29 -16.10 14.01
CA ASP A 237 -6.20 -15.01 13.66
C ASP A 237 -7.68 -15.45 13.62
N ALA A 238 -7.98 -16.56 12.94
CA ALA A 238 -9.32 -17.13 12.89
C ALA A 238 -9.85 -17.60 14.27
N TYR A 239 -8.96 -18.05 15.15
CA TYR A 239 -9.32 -18.44 16.51
C TYR A 239 -9.60 -17.19 17.37
N CYS A 240 -8.72 -16.20 17.32
CA CYS A 240 -8.86 -14.96 18.08
C CYS A 240 -10.09 -14.16 17.66
N GLN A 241 -10.41 -14.08 16.37
CA GLN A 241 -11.63 -13.43 15.89
C GLN A 241 -12.91 -14.09 16.44
N LYS A 242 -12.95 -15.42 16.52
CA LYS A 242 -14.12 -16.16 17.03
C LYS A 242 -14.27 -16.05 18.55
N HIS A 243 -13.17 -15.80 19.26
CA HIS A 243 -13.11 -15.73 20.72
C HIS A 243 -12.99 -14.30 21.27
N TYR A 244 -12.98 -13.30 20.39
CA TYR A 244 -12.89 -11.89 20.76
C TYR A 244 -14.11 -11.44 21.58
N ALA A 245 -13.84 -10.80 22.73
CA ALA A 245 -14.85 -10.20 23.61
C ALA A 245 -16.00 -11.14 24.05
N ASN A 246 -15.78 -12.46 24.08
CA ASN A 246 -16.79 -13.46 24.44
C ASN A 246 -16.98 -13.63 25.97
N GLY A 247 -16.24 -12.89 26.79
CA GLY A 247 -16.28 -12.97 28.26
C GLY A 247 -15.37 -14.05 28.87
N HIS A 248 -14.58 -14.75 28.06
CA HIS A 248 -13.55 -15.70 28.49
C HIS A 248 -12.15 -15.16 28.14
N CYS A 249 -11.15 -15.52 28.94
CA CYS A 249 -9.77 -15.06 28.76
C CYS A 249 -8.98 -16.07 27.93
N ASP A 250 -8.59 -15.68 26.72
CA ASP A 250 -7.79 -16.46 25.80
C ASP A 250 -6.37 -15.87 25.69
N TYR A 251 -5.41 -16.44 26.42
CA TYR A 251 -4.05 -15.89 26.56
C TYR A 251 -3.28 -15.79 25.23
N GLY A 252 -3.59 -16.63 24.25
CA GLY A 252 -2.95 -16.59 22.93
C GLY A 252 -3.42 -15.43 22.05
N CYS A 253 -4.49 -14.74 22.45
CA CYS A 253 -5.09 -13.60 21.76
C CYS A 253 -5.01 -12.32 22.60
N ASN A 254 -4.15 -12.28 23.62
CA ASN A 254 -4.03 -11.14 24.53
C ASN A 254 -2.69 -10.43 24.32
N ASN A 255 -2.50 -9.80 23.16
CA ASN A 255 -1.19 -9.29 22.78
C ASN A 255 -1.16 -8.07 21.85
N ALA A 256 -2.09 -7.13 21.79
CA ALA A 256 -1.98 -5.92 20.95
C ALA A 256 -2.02 -6.17 19.42
N GLU A 257 -1.26 -7.12 18.85
CA GLU A 257 -1.49 -7.58 17.47
C GLU A 257 -2.80 -8.38 17.33
N CYS A 258 -3.18 -9.10 18.40
CA CYS A 258 -4.44 -9.77 18.67
C CYS A 258 -4.99 -9.26 20.03
#